data_AF-A0A2V7STF1-F1
#
_entry.id   AF-A0A2V7STF1-F1
#
_cell.length_a   1.000
_cell.length_b   1.000
_cell.length_c   1.000
_cell.angle_alpha   90.00
_cell.angle_beta   90.00
_cell.angle_gamma   90.00
#
_symmetry.space_group_name_H-M   'P 1'
#
loop_
_entity.id
_entity.type
_entity.pdbx_description
1 polymer ?
#
loop_
_entity_poly.entity_id
_entity_poly.type
_entity_poly.pdbx_seq_one_letter_code
_entity_poly.pdbx_strand_id
1 'polypeptide(L)'
;MLGLAAALLAWKQFDIGWVETFPRDAPVAVGTVVAVVIRHLGFWSLNGCRVLYTVGSPDDVARFGFAYGTLTNHAESGEELFEVFIDPRTEDVVYRIRATSTPQAMLARFGQPIVRALQARFREHSVAAMKRATRSTGVRA
;
A
#
# COMPACT_ATOMS: atom_id res chain seq x y z
N MET A 1 -7.80 11.31 11.54
CA MET A 1 -8.10 10.11 10.72
C MET A 1 -8.46 10.43 9.26
N LEU A 2 -9.41 11.35 8.99
CA LEU A 2 -9.87 11.71 7.62
C LEU A 2 -8.74 11.97 6.59
N GLY A 3 -7.71 12.73 6.96
CA GLY A 3 -6.59 13.01 6.05
C GLY A 3 -5.76 11.76 5.67
N LEU A 4 -5.67 10.77 6.55
CA LEU A 4 -4.98 9.51 6.28
C LEU A 4 -5.83 8.60 5.38
N ALA A 5 -7.15 8.57 5.60
CA ALA A 5 -8.07 7.83 4.72
C ALA A 5 -8.07 8.41 3.30
N ALA A 6 -8.12 9.73 3.15
CA ALA A 6 -8.00 10.41 1.87
C ALA A 6 -6.65 10.13 1.19
N ALA A 7 -5.56 10.09 1.96
CA ALA A 7 -4.24 9.75 1.43
C ALA A 7 -4.16 8.29 0.91
N LEU A 8 -4.82 7.34 1.59
CA LEU A 8 -4.92 5.96 1.12
C LEU A 8 -5.74 5.85 -0.17
N LEU A 9 -6.88 6.54 -0.23
CA LEU A 9 -7.73 6.60 -1.43
C LEU A 9 -6.99 7.18 -2.64
N ALA A 10 -6.05 8.08 -2.41
CA ALA A 10 -5.21 8.70 -3.44
C ALA A 10 -3.87 7.96 -3.67
N TRP A 11 -3.74 6.72 -3.20
CA TRP A 11 -2.54 5.87 -3.36
C TRP A 11 -1.22 6.49 -2.88
N LYS A 12 -1.27 7.43 -1.91
CA LYS A 12 -0.08 8.19 -1.47
C LYS A 12 0.98 7.34 -0.78
N GLN A 13 0.63 6.17 -0.26
CA GLN A 13 1.59 5.19 0.23
C GLN A 13 2.59 4.72 -0.83
N PHE A 14 2.22 4.80 -2.11
CA PHE A 14 3.08 4.51 -3.26
C PHE A 14 3.71 5.77 -3.86
N ASP A 15 3.59 6.94 -3.26
CA ASP A 15 4.22 8.18 -3.75
C ASP A 15 5.59 8.37 -3.08
N ILE A 16 6.49 7.41 -3.34
CA ILE A 16 7.79 7.27 -2.62
C ILE A 16 9.02 7.32 -3.52
N GLY A 17 8.85 7.62 -4.82
CA GLY A 17 9.93 7.86 -5.79
C GLY A 17 10.61 6.61 -6.36
N TRP A 18 10.34 5.43 -5.80
CA TRP A 18 10.84 4.14 -6.31
C TRP A 18 9.77 3.04 -6.36
N VAL A 19 8.58 3.32 -5.84
CA VAL A 19 7.35 2.57 -6.11
C VAL A 19 6.35 3.60 -6.59
N GLU A 20 5.47 3.23 -7.52
CA GLU A 20 4.37 4.06 -8.03
C GLU A 20 3.20 3.17 -8.47
N THR A 21 1.98 3.70 -8.44
CA THR A 21 0.79 3.03 -9.01
C THR A 21 0.40 3.63 -10.36
N PHE A 22 -0.15 2.80 -11.24
CA PHE A 22 -0.74 3.22 -12.50
C PHE A 22 -2.07 2.50 -12.78
N PRO A 23 -3.14 3.20 -13.16
CA PRO A 23 -3.29 4.66 -13.13
C PRO A 23 -3.17 5.23 -11.71
N ARG A 24 -2.64 6.46 -11.59
CA ARG A 24 -2.42 7.11 -10.27
C ARG A 24 -3.72 7.54 -9.59
N ASP A 25 -4.75 7.76 -10.38
CA ASP A 25 -6.10 8.21 -10.03
C ASP A 25 -7.13 7.08 -10.05
N ALA A 26 -6.67 5.82 -10.13
CA ALA A 26 -7.57 4.68 -10.09
C ALA A 26 -8.38 4.67 -8.78
N PRO A 27 -9.71 4.42 -8.83
CA PRO A 27 -10.52 4.39 -7.63
C PRO A 27 -10.10 3.23 -6.71
N VAL A 28 -10.03 3.46 -5.40
CA VAL A 28 -9.90 2.37 -4.43
C VAL A 28 -11.28 1.73 -4.25
N ALA A 29 -11.64 0.85 -5.17
CA ALA A 29 -12.88 0.08 -5.16
C ALA A 29 -12.61 -1.38 -5.50
N VAL A 30 -13.39 -2.30 -4.92
CA VAL A 30 -13.27 -3.74 -5.16
C VAL A 30 -13.31 -4.03 -6.66
N GLY A 31 -12.38 -4.85 -7.13
CA GLY A 31 -12.21 -5.20 -8.54
C GLY A 31 -11.30 -4.25 -9.33
N THR A 32 -10.96 -3.08 -8.78
CA THR A 32 -10.05 -2.15 -9.46
C THR A 32 -8.68 -2.77 -9.64
N VAL A 33 -8.16 -2.70 -10.88
CA VAL A 33 -6.85 -3.21 -11.25
C VAL A 33 -5.90 -2.04 -11.41
N VAL A 34 -4.74 -2.14 -10.78
CA VAL A 34 -3.63 -1.18 -10.89
C VAL A 34 -2.34 -1.93 -11.17
N ALA A 35 -1.40 -1.28 -11.83
CA ALA A 35 -0.02 -1.72 -11.91
C ALA A 35 0.79 -1.01 -10.80
N VAL A 36 1.48 -1.78 -9.97
CA VAL A 36 2.48 -1.29 -9.03
C VAL A 36 3.85 -1.42 -9.68
N VAL A 37 4.44 -0.29 -10.07
CA VAL A 37 5.76 -0.22 -10.70
C VAL A 37 6.80 0.02 -9.62
N ILE A 38 7.81 -0.84 -9.56
CA ILE A 38 8.87 -0.81 -8.53
C ILE A 38 10.21 -0.70 -9.24
N ARG A 39 11.00 0.31 -8.88
CA ARG A 39 12.38 0.49 -9.34
C ARG A 39 13.34 -0.04 -8.28
N HIS A 40 14.10 -1.07 -8.62
CA HIS A 40 15.09 -1.68 -7.74
C HIS A 40 16.22 -2.32 -8.55
N LEU A 41 17.41 -2.41 -7.95
CA LEU A 41 18.58 -3.08 -8.53
C LEU A 41 18.93 -2.65 -9.98
N GLY A 42 18.65 -1.40 -10.34
CA GLY A 42 18.93 -0.86 -11.68
C GLY A 42 17.89 -1.17 -12.76
N PHE A 43 16.81 -1.88 -12.44
CA PHE A 43 15.71 -2.18 -13.37
C PHE A 43 14.33 -1.87 -12.77
N TRP A 44 13.28 -2.11 -13.56
CA TRP A 44 11.88 -1.93 -13.16
C TRP A 44 11.17 -3.27 -13.14
N SER A 45 10.39 -3.54 -12.09
CA SER A 45 9.40 -4.62 -12.06
C SER A 45 8.00 -4.04 -12.01
N LEU A 46 7.04 -4.72 -12.61
CA LEU A 46 5.64 -4.30 -12.65
C LEU A 46 4.76 -5.41 -12.08
N ASN A 47 4.02 -5.11 -11.03
CA ASN A 47 3.05 -6.01 -10.41
C ASN A 47 1.63 -5.58 -10.75
N GLY A 48 0.90 -6.40 -11.52
CA GLY A 48 -0.54 -6.21 -11.66
C GLY A 48 -1.20 -6.56 -10.35
N CYS A 49 -1.97 -5.66 -9.76
CA CYS A 49 -2.66 -5.83 -8.50
C CYS A 49 -4.15 -5.56 -8.67
N ARG A 50 -4.98 -6.27 -7.92
CA ARG A 50 -6.44 -6.04 -7.88
C ARG A 50 -6.90 -5.79 -6.46
N VAL A 51 -7.66 -4.73 -6.23
CA VAL A 51 -8.34 -4.48 -4.94
C VAL A 51 -9.34 -5.59 -4.69
N LEU A 52 -9.16 -6.33 -3.59
CA LEU A 52 -9.95 -7.51 -3.25
C LEU A 52 -11.13 -7.16 -2.35
N TYR A 53 -10.89 -6.35 -1.32
CA TYR A 53 -11.88 -5.94 -0.35
C TYR A 53 -11.47 -4.63 0.34
N THR A 54 -12.45 -3.96 0.93
CA THR A 54 -12.27 -2.79 1.79
C THR A 54 -12.62 -3.14 3.24
N VAL A 55 -12.05 -2.41 4.19
CA VAL A 55 -12.30 -2.56 5.62
C VAL A 55 -12.78 -1.22 6.15
N GLY A 56 -13.89 -1.23 6.90
CA GLY A 56 -14.52 0.02 7.37
C GLY A 56 -15.06 0.87 6.22
N SER A 57 -15.26 2.16 6.48
CA SER A 57 -15.74 3.13 5.50
C SER A 57 -14.80 4.34 5.44
N PRO A 58 -14.57 4.94 4.27
CA PRO A 58 -13.86 6.22 4.18
C PRO A 58 -14.49 7.33 5.02
N ASP A 59 -15.81 7.27 5.20
CA ASP A 59 -16.60 8.23 5.98
C ASP A 59 -16.64 7.88 7.48
N ASP A 60 -16.22 6.66 7.86
CA ASP A 60 -16.13 6.25 9.25
C ASP A 60 -14.85 6.82 9.88
N VAL A 61 -15.03 7.64 10.92
CA VAL A 61 -13.94 8.31 11.63
C VAL A 61 -13.02 7.36 12.42
N ALA A 62 -13.39 6.09 12.58
CA ALA A 62 -12.64 5.13 13.37
C ALA A 62 -11.69 4.25 12.55
N ARG A 63 -12.06 3.83 11.33
CA ARG A 63 -11.30 2.83 10.56
C ARG A 63 -11.62 2.83 9.07
N PHE A 64 -10.56 2.82 8.26
CA PHE A 64 -10.63 2.60 6.82
C PHE A 64 -9.42 1.80 6.33
N GLY A 65 -9.61 0.92 5.36
CA GLY A 65 -8.52 0.22 4.70
C GLY A 65 -8.96 -0.52 3.45
N PHE A 66 -8.00 -1.03 2.71
CA PHE A 66 -8.24 -1.90 1.57
C PHE A 66 -7.09 -2.87 1.39
N ALA A 67 -7.43 -4.06 0.90
CA ALA A 67 -6.45 -5.04 0.49
C ALA A 67 -6.43 -5.16 -1.03
N TYR A 68 -5.24 -5.33 -1.59
CA TYR A 68 -5.08 -5.83 -2.95
C TYR A 68 -4.29 -7.12 -2.97
N GLY A 69 -4.55 -7.93 -3.99
CA GLY A 69 -3.78 -9.12 -4.30
C GLY A 69 -2.98 -8.94 -5.58
N THR A 70 -1.77 -9.51 -5.65
CA THR A 70 -1.03 -9.61 -6.91
C THR A 70 -1.73 -10.57 -7.86
N LEU A 71 -1.90 -10.15 -9.11
CA LEU A 71 -2.41 -10.97 -10.20
C LEU A 71 -1.36 -12.02 -10.60
N THR A 72 -1.84 -13.18 -11.03
CA THR A 72 -1.11 -14.47 -11.19
C THR A 72 0.06 -14.46 -12.19
N ASN A 73 0.43 -13.33 -12.79
CA ASN A 73 1.60 -13.21 -13.68
C ASN A 73 2.93 -13.04 -12.92
N HIS A 74 2.94 -13.29 -11.60
CA HIS A 74 4.12 -13.11 -10.73
C HIS A 74 4.52 -14.40 -10.03
N ALA A 75 5.83 -14.64 -9.92
CA ALA A 75 6.43 -15.76 -9.20
C ALA A 75 6.11 -15.76 -7.68
N GLU A 76 5.47 -14.69 -7.19
CA GLU A 76 4.96 -14.54 -5.83
C GLU A 76 3.51 -14.04 -5.88
N SER A 77 2.59 -14.80 -5.27
CA SER A 77 1.22 -14.36 -5.04
C SER A 77 1.11 -13.86 -3.61
N GLY A 78 0.62 -12.64 -3.43
CA GLY A 78 0.49 -12.04 -2.11
C GLY A 78 -0.67 -11.08 -2.02
N GLU A 79 -1.22 -10.98 -0.80
CA GLU A 79 -2.21 -10.00 -0.41
C GLU A 79 -1.54 -8.94 0.48
N GLU A 80 -1.76 -7.68 0.19
CA GLU A 80 -1.31 -6.56 1.01
C GLU A 80 -2.50 -5.69 1.42
N LEU A 81 -2.75 -5.62 2.73
CA LEU A 81 -3.75 -4.79 3.38
C LEU A 81 -3.12 -3.50 3.89
N PHE A 82 -3.67 -2.37 3.45
CA PHE A 82 -3.35 -1.02 3.91
C PHE A 82 -4.51 -0.50 4.74
N GLU A 83 -4.24 -0.15 5.99
CA GLU A 83 -5.28 0.19 6.95
C GLU A 83 -4.88 1.40 7.79
N VAL A 84 -5.84 2.29 8.03
CA VAL A 84 -5.75 3.38 8.98
C VAL A 84 -6.89 3.24 9.99
N PHE A 85 -6.58 3.35 11.27
CA PHE A 85 -7.59 3.22 12.33
C PHE A 85 -7.15 4.00 13.57
N ILE A 86 -8.11 4.34 14.43
CA ILE A 86 -7.85 4.89 15.76
C ILE A 86 -7.68 3.73 16.73
N ASP A 87 -6.56 3.68 17.45
CA ASP A 87 -6.36 2.69 18.50
C ASP A 87 -7.31 2.99 19.68
N PRO A 88 -8.20 2.06 20.06
CA PRO A 88 -9.18 2.33 21.12
C PRO A 88 -8.54 2.42 22.53
N ARG A 89 -7.27 2.02 22.69
CA ARG A 89 -6.57 2.06 23.97
C ARG A 89 -5.73 3.32 24.14
N THR A 90 -5.11 3.79 23.06
CA THR A 90 -4.19 4.93 23.12
C THR A 90 -4.74 6.19 22.44
N GLU A 91 -5.87 6.07 21.73
CA GLU A 91 -6.47 7.13 20.89
C GLU A 91 -5.57 7.60 19.74
N ASP A 92 -4.47 6.89 19.48
CA ASP A 92 -3.55 7.21 18.39
C ASP A 92 -4.13 6.83 17.03
N VAL A 93 -3.84 7.65 16.02
CA VAL A 93 -4.14 7.29 14.63
C VAL A 93 -3.02 6.42 14.07
N VAL A 94 -3.32 5.16 13.82
CA VAL A 94 -2.36 4.15 13.38
C VAL A 94 -2.51 3.91 11.88
N TYR A 95 -1.39 3.92 11.16
CA TYR A 95 -1.28 3.40 9.80
C TYR A 95 -0.57 2.04 9.84
N ARG A 96 -1.19 1.03 9.25
CA ARG A 96 -0.75 -0.36 9.30
C ARG A 96 -0.73 -0.96 7.90
N ILE A 97 0.33 -1.72 7.64
CA ILE A 97 0.50 -2.52 6.42
C ILE A 97 0.63 -3.98 6.86
N ARG A 98 -0.24 -4.85 6.36
CA ARG A 98 -0.15 -6.31 6.54
C ARG A 98 0.04 -6.95 5.18
N ALA A 99 1.13 -7.70 5.03
CA ALA A 99 1.45 -8.40 3.80
C ALA A 99 1.51 -9.90 4.07
N THR A 100 0.72 -10.66 3.32
CA THR A 100 0.77 -12.12 3.26
C THR A 100 1.30 -12.50 1.91
N SER A 101 2.44 -13.18 1.84
CA SER A 101 3.02 -13.65 0.58
C SER A 101 3.20 -15.16 0.59
N THR A 102 2.76 -15.82 -0.49
CA THR A 102 3.00 -17.23 -0.75
C THR A 102 4.00 -17.35 -1.89
N PRO A 103 5.23 -17.86 -1.64
CA PRO A 103 6.21 -18.05 -2.69
C PRO A 103 5.76 -19.19 -3.62
N GLN A 104 5.58 -18.92 -4.92
CA GLN A 104 5.11 -19.94 -5.87
C GLN A 104 6.26 -20.71 -6.54
N ALA A 105 7.50 -20.25 -6.43
CA ALA A 105 8.67 -20.88 -7.08
C ALA A 105 9.88 -21.01 -6.14
N MET A 106 10.68 -22.08 -6.31
CA MET A 106 11.93 -22.29 -5.56
C MET A 106 12.97 -21.17 -5.78
N LEU A 107 12.94 -20.47 -6.92
CA LEU A 107 13.77 -19.30 -7.20
C LEU A 107 13.47 -18.11 -6.27
N ALA A 108 12.25 -17.98 -5.74
CA ALA A 108 11.88 -16.92 -4.80
C ALA A 108 12.66 -17.02 -3.47
N ARG A 109 13.15 -18.21 -3.09
CA ARG A 109 13.92 -18.39 -1.85
C ARG A 109 15.28 -17.67 -1.89
N PHE A 110 15.92 -17.59 -3.05
CA PHE A 110 17.20 -16.86 -3.18
C PHE A 110 17.00 -15.34 -3.22
N GLY A 111 15.87 -14.87 -3.74
CA GLY A 111 15.49 -13.45 -3.71
C GLY A 111 14.95 -12.98 -2.35
N GLN A 112 14.66 -13.89 -1.42
CA GLN A 112 13.95 -13.57 -0.18
C GLN A 112 14.61 -12.49 0.68
N PRO A 113 15.95 -12.45 0.89
CA PRO A 113 16.58 -11.36 1.64
C PRO A 113 16.39 -9.99 0.97
N ILE A 114 16.47 -9.95 -0.37
CA ILE A 114 16.26 -8.74 -1.16
C ILE A 114 14.81 -8.28 -1.05
N VAL A 115 13.84 -9.19 -1.20
CA VAL A 115 12.41 -8.89 -1.04
C VAL A 115 12.13 -8.35 0.36
N ARG A 116 12.70 -8.95 1.41
CA ARG A 116 12.57 -8.45 2.79
C ARG A 116 13.17 -7.06 2.97
N ALA A 117 14.31 -6.78 2.37
CA ALA A 117 14.92 -5.45 2.40
C ALA A 117 14.04 -4.40 1.69
N LEU A 118 13.50 -4.74 0.51
CA LEU A 118 12.56 -3.86 -0.21
C LEU A 118 11.28 -3.64 0.59
N GLN A 119 10.70 -4.67 1.20
CA GLN A 119 9.53 -4.54 2.08
C GLN A 119 9.81 -3.65 3.30
N ALA A 120 10.98 -3.78 3.93
CA ALA A 120 11.36 -2.92 5.06
C ALA A 120 11.49 -1.45 4.63
N ARG A 121 12.18 -1.20 3.51
CA ARG A 121 12.31 0.14 2.92
C ARG A 121 10.97 0.73 2.52
N PHE A 122 10.06 -0.09 1.98
CA PHE A 122 8.71 0.33 1.61
C PHE A 122 7.91 0.78 2.83
N ARG A 123 7.96 0.02 3.94
CA ARG A 123 7.27 0.40 5.18
C ARG A 123 7.72 1.77 5.69
N GLU A 124 9.02 2.01 5.73
CA GLU A 124 9.57 3.30 6.19
C GLU A 124 9.15 4.47 5.27
N HIS A 125 9.35 4.31 3.96
CA HIS A 125 9.06 5.37 3.00
C HIS A 125 7.57 5.66 2.85
N SER A 126 6.72 4.62 2.88
CA SER A 126 5.26 4.78 2.80
C SER A 126 4.71 5.51 4.01
N VAL A 127 5.20 5.21 5.23
CA VAL A 127 4.85 5.99 6.44
C VAL A 127 5.21 7.46 6.26
N ALA A 128 6.42 7.75 5.76
CA ALA A 128 6.84 9.12 5.50
C ALA A 128 5.94 9.82 4.45
N ALA A 129 5.54 9.12 3.39
CA ALA A 129 4.63 9.65 2.37
C ALA A 129 3.23 9.94 2.92
N MET A 130 2.66 9.02 3.71
CA MET A 130 1.37 9.22 4.37
C MET A 130 1.42 10.42 5.33
N LYS A 131 2.50 10.59 6.09
CA LYS A 131 2.71 11.77 6.95
C LYS A 131 2.87 13.08 6.15
N ARG A 132 3.41 13.04 4.93
CA ARG A 132 3.48 14.24 4.06
C ARG A 132 2.10 14.59 3.51
N ALA A 133 1.37 13.60 3.01
CA ALA A 133 0.05 13.79 2.42
C ALA A 133 -0.97 14.34 3.42
N THR A 134 -0.90 13.94 4.70
CA THR A 134 -1.82 14.46 5.73
C THR A 134 -1.52 15.90 6.12
N ARG A 135 -0.24 16.31 6.09
CA ARG A 135 0.17 17.69 6.36
C ARG A 135 -0.26 18.64 5.26
N SER A 136 -0.28 18.20 3.99
CA SER A 136 -0.77 19.01 2.87
C SER A 136 -2.29 19.21 2.87
N THR A 137 -3.06 18.24 3.38
CA THR A 137 -4.54 18.33 3.43
C THR A 137 -5.04 19.35 4.47
N GLY A 138 -4.17 19.77 5.40
CA GLY A 138 -4.46 20.78 6.43
C GLY A 138 -4.22 22.24 6.01
N VAL A 139 -3.67 22.49 4.82
CA VAL A 139 -3.48 23.86 4.30
C VAL A 139 -4.59 24.15 3.30
N ARG A 140 -5.69 24.74 3.78
CA ARG A 140 -6.60 25.50 2.92
C ARG A 140 -6.23 26.98 3.08
N ALA A 141 -6.02 27.67 1.96
CA ALA A 141 -6.02 29.12 1.90
C ALA A 141 -7.45 29.65 2.13
#